data_AF-A0AAV4BDC0-F1
#
_entry.id   AF-A0AAV4BDC0-F1
#
_cell.length_a   1.000
_cell.length_b   1.000
_cell.length_c   1.000
_cell.angle_alpha   90.00
_cell.angle_beta   90.00
_cell.angle_gamma   90.00
#
_symmetry.space_group_name_H-M   'P 1'
#
loop_
_entity.id
_entity.type
_entity.pdbx_description
1 polymer ?
#
loop_
_entity_poly.entity_id
_entity_poly.type
_entity_poly.pdbx_seq_one_letter_code
_entity_poly.pdbx_strand_id
1 'polypeptide(L)'
;MLLPRLSSDLYTNDYDDDDDDDDDDDDNDDEDADDDDHDHDHDEDAAAAAADDDVDDDDDDAKHSYFLLADQKDGECVGAEIRYEFGALGMLFVKEKFRGNGFGKLISTVLSQSFFREGYSSIGWVIESNESSVRMHTSCGYKIKDKFDFIIHYMETQEEYFKRFGYSQHSFDE
;
A
#
# COMPACT_ATOMS: atom_id res chain seq x y z
N MET A 1 -15.58 -24.94 20.79
CA MET A 1 -14.28 -24.55 20.22
C MET A 1 -13.85 -23.29 20.94
N LEU A 2 -12.81 -23.37 21.76
CA LEU A 2 -12.17 -22.20 22.37
C LEU A 2 -11.20 -21.63 21.34
N LEU A 3 -11.45 -20.42 20.84
CA LEU A 3 -10.49 -19.73 19.99
C LEU A 3 -9.24 -19.43 20.81
N PRO A 4 -8.03 -19.69 20.28
CA PRO A 4 -6.81 -19.32 20.97
C PRO A 4 -6.72 -17.80 21.12
N ARG A 5 -6.25 -17.34 22.29
CA ARG A 5 -5.89 -15.95 22.53
C ARG A 5 -4.78 -15.58 21.55
N LEU A 6 -5.11 -14.75 20.57
CA LEU A 6 -4.12 -14.07 19.73
C LEU A 6 -3.31 -13.16 20.66
N SER A 7 -1.99 -13.39 20.78
CA SER A 7 -1.11 -12.42 21.44
C SER A 7 -0.95 -11.24 20.48
N SER A 8 -1.60 -10.14 20.80
CA SER A 8 -1.53 -8.86 20.08
C SER A 8 -0.28 -8.06 20.43
N ASP A 9 0.81 -8.71 20.83
CA ASP A 9 2.06 -8.05 21.14
C ASP A 9 2.76 -7.75 19.80
N LEU A 10 2.36 -6.67 19.14
CA LEU A 10 3.15 -5.88 18.19
C LEU A 10 2.34 -4.66 17.75
N TYR A 11 2.92 -3.48 18.03
CA TYR A 11 2.55 -2.12 17.61
C TYR A 11 1.30 -1.48 18.24
N THR A 12 1.51 -0.81 19.37
CA THR A 12 0.80 0.43 19.71
C THR A 12 1.46 1.54 18.90
N ASN A 13 0.85 1.96 17.78
CA ASN A 13 1.10 3.30 17.27
C ASN A 13 0.35 4.23 18.24
N ASP A 14 1.11 4.88 19.11
CA ASP A 14 0.65 6.07 19.82
C ASP A 14 0.58 7.17 18.75
N TYR A 15 -0.53 7.23 18.02
CA TYR A 15 -0.88 8.43 17.27
C TYR A 15 -1.31 9.44 18.32
N ASP A 16 -0.41 10.38 18.61
CA ASP A 16 -0.78 11.65 19.21
C ASP A 16 -1.72 12.34 18.20
N ASP A 17 -3.03 12.29 18.51
CA ASP A 17 -4.06 13.14 17.91
C ASP A 17 -3.70 14.59 18.30
N ASP A 18 -2.84 15.23 17.52
CA ASP A 18 -2.73 16.68 17.47
C ASP A 18 -3.92 17.19 16.65
N ASP A 19 -5.00 17.52 17.37
CA ASP A 19 -6.11 18.36 16.92
C ASP A 19 -5.57 19.75 16.52
N ASP A 20 -5.08 19.88 15.28
CA ASP A 20 -4.84 21.20 14.67
C ASP A 20 -6.14 21.67 13.98
N ASP A 21 -6.99 22.30 14.80
CA ASP A 21 -8.03 23.23 14.38
C ASP A 21 -7.38 24.48 13.74
N ASP A 22 -7.11 24.45 12.43
CA ASP A 22 -6.80 25.67 11.66
C ASP A 22 -8.01 26.06 10.80
N ASP A 23 -8.89 26.82 11.44
CA ASP A 23 -9.83 27.76 10.80
C ASP A 23 -9.02 28.91 10.18
N ASP A 24 -8.66 28.81 8.89
CA ASP A 24 -8.20 29.97 8.12
C ASP A 24 -9.19 30.29 6.99
N ASP A 25 -10.17 31.12 7.36
CA ASP A 25 -10.89 32.02 6.47
C ASP A 25 -9.88 33.03 5.89
N ASP A 26 -9.34 32.79 4.69
CA ASP A 26 -8.62 33.82 3.93
C ASP A 26 -9.38 34.21 2.67
N ASP A 27 -10.18 35.26 2.86
CA ASP A 27 -10.62 36.19 1.83
C ASP A 27 -9.39 36.68 1.03
N ASN A 28 -9.26 36.26 -0.23
CA ASN A 28 -8.38 36.96 -1.17
C ASN A 28 -9.21 37.74 -2.18
N ASP A 29 -9.32 39.02 -1.85
CA ASP A 29 -9.77 40.12 -2.68
C ASP A 29 -8.98 40.19 -3.99
N ASP A 30 -9.73 40.54 -5.04
CA ASP A 30 -9.28 41.08 -6.31
C ASP A 30 -8.26 42.22 -6.09
N GLU A 31 -7.10 42.18 -6.74
CA GLU A 31 -6.49 43.40 -7.31
C GLU A 31 -5.83 43.12 -8.67
N ASP A 32 -6.34 43.85 -9.67
CA ASP A 32 -5.83 44.02 -11.01
C ASP A 32 -4.46 44.72 -11.06
N ALA A 33 -3.76 44.52 -12.20
CA ALA A 33 -2.81 45.45 -12.83
C ALA A 33 -1.41 45.53 -12.17
N ASP A 34 -0.29 45.80 -12.85
CA ASP A 34 0.01 46.35 -14.17
C ASP A 34 1.32 45.73 -14.69
N ASP A 35 1.47 45.78 -16.01
CA ASP A 35 2.72 45.57 -16.74
C ASP A 35 3.82 46.52 -16.24
N ASP A 36 5.05 46.02 -16.03
CA ASP A 36 6.26 46.85 -16.16
C ASP A 36 7.47 45.99 -16.58
N ASP A 37 7.84 46.16 -17.85
CA ASP A 37 9.08 45.68 -18.46
C ASP A 37 10.29 46.43 -17.87
N HIS A 38 11.12 45.75 -17.10
CA HIS A 38 12.46 46.22 -16.78
C HIS A 38 13.53 45.15 -17.03
N ASP A 39 14.18 45.30 -18.19
CA ASP A 39 15.50 44.75 -18.48
C ASP A 39 16.53 45.29 -17.47
N HIS A 40 17.03 44.40 -16.61
CA HIS A 40 18.26 44.63 -15.85
C HIS A 40 19.22 43.46 -16.04
N ASP A 41 20.14 43.68 -16.99
CA ASP A 41 21.43 43.02 -17.05
C ASP A 41 22.20 43.34 -15.76
N HIS A 42 22.32 42.36 -14.88
CA HIS A 42 23.34 42.33 -13.83
C HIS A 42 24.01 40.96 -13.84
N ASP A 43 25.11 40.89 -14.59
CA ASP A 43 26.25 40.05 -14.24
C ASP A 43 26.71 40.46 -12.84
N GLU A 44 26.70 39.54 -11.86
CA GLU A 44 27.66 39.53 -10.76
C GLU A 44 27.58 38.22 -9.96
N ASP A 45 28.59 37.38 -10.19
CA ASP A 45 29.23 36.41 -9.29
C ASP A 45 28.55 36.15 -7.94
N ALA A 46 27.69 35.14 -7.88
CA ALA A 46 27.27 34.51 -6.63
C ALA A 46 27.96 33.15 -6.49
N ALA A 47 28.82 33.07 -5.47
CA ALA A 47 29.56 31.90 -5.06
C ALA A 47 28.66 30.67 -4.96
N ALA A 48 29.11 29.57 -5.58
CA ALA A 48 28.57 28.23 -5.42
C ALA A 48 28.71 27.79 -3.95
N ALA A 49 27.71 28.13 -3.13
CA ALA A 49 27.44 27.39 -1.91
C ALA A 49 26.89 26.03 -2.36
N ALA A 50 27.71 24.99 -2.22
CA ALA A 50 27.24 23.61 -2.31
C ALA A 50 26.17 23.45 -1.23
N ALA A 51 24.91 23.39 -1.65
CA ALA A 51 23.85 22.84 -0.83
C ALA A 51 24.21 21.37 -0.63
N ASP A 52 24.51 20.99 0.63
CA ASP A 52 24.36 19.61 1.07
C ASP A 52 22.87 19.30 0.90
N ASP A 53 22.54 18.74 -0.26
CA ASP A 53 21.27 18.09 -0.55
C ASP A 53 21.32 16.79 0.26
N ASP A 54 21.07 16.90 1.57
CA ASP A 54 20.69 15.79 2.44
C ASP A 54 19.35 15.29 1.89
N VAL A 55 19.42 14.57 0.77
CA VAL A 55 18.37 13.71 0.29
C VAL A 55 18.28 12.65 1.38
N ASP A 56 17.38 12.90 2.34
CA ASP A 56 16.76 11.85 3.10
C ASP A 56 16.14 10.93 2.04
N ASP A 57 16.93 9.96 1.56
CA ASP A 57 16.48 8.71 0.98
C ASP A 57 15.71 8.01 2.11
N ASP A 58 14.55 8.58 2.45
CA ASP A 58 13.41 7.89 2.99
C ASP A 58 13.06 6.87 1.89
N ASP A 59 13.84 5.79 1.85
CA ASP A 59 13.49 4.52 1.26
C ASP A 59 12.17 4.14 1.92
N ASP A 60 11.10 4.66 1.33
CA ASP A 60 9.71 4.34 1.59
C ASP A 60 9.48 2.96 0.98
N ASP A 61 10.27 2.00 1.48
CA ASP A 61 10.16 0.58 1.31
C ASP A 61 8.77 0.24 1.83
N ALA A 62 7.78 0.35 0.95
CA ALA A 62 6.38 0.13 1.22
C ALA A 62 6.25 -1.09 2.13
N LYS A 63 5.94 -0.85 3.41
CA LYS A 63 6.05 -1.86 4.47
C LYS A 63 4.91 -2.86 4.30
N HIS A 64 5.10 -3.81 3.41
CA HIS A 64 4.17 -4.92 3.26
C HIS A 64 4.23 -5.78 4.51
N SER A 65 3.09 -5.92 5.18
CA SER A 65 2.96 -6.78 6.37
C SER A 65 2.16 -8.03 6.03
N TYR A 66 2.55 -9.15 6.61
CA TYR A 66 1.93 -10.46 6.36
C TYR A 66 1.12 -10.89 7.58
N PHE A 67 -0.10 -11.36 7.37
CA PHE A 67 -0.79 -12.14 8.37
C PHE A 67 -0.59 -13.62 8.11
N LEU A 68 0.00 -14.33 9.08
CA LEU A 68 0.24 -15.76 9.00
C LEU A 68 -0.64 -16.49 10.01
N LEU A 69 -1.37 -17.50 9.54
CA LEU A 69 -2.06 -18.45 10.39
C LEU A 69 -1.26 -19.76 10.44
N ALA A 70 -0.81 -20.18 11.62
CA ALA A 70 -0.04 -21.41 11.82
C ALA A 70 -0.81 -22.44 12.67
N ASP A 71 -0.62 -23.73 12.37
CA ASP A 71 -1.08 -24.84 13.21
C ASP A 71 -0.27 -24.86 14.51
N GLN A 72 -0.97 -24.88 15.64
CA GLN A 72 -0.34 -24.86 16.96
C GLN A 72 0.49 -26.11 17.25
N LYS A 73 0.18 -27.23 16.60
CA LYS A 73 0.83 -28.52 16.93
C LYS A 73 2.25 -28.61 16.38
N ASP A 74 2.46 -28.15 15.16
CA ASP A 74 3.71 -28.31 14.42
C ASP A 74 4.29 -26.98 13.89
N GLY A 75 3.60 -25.85 14.12
CA GLY A 75 4.01 -24.54 13.62
C GLY A 75 3.81 -24.37 12.12
N GLU A 76 3.10 -25.29 11.46
CA GLU A 76 2.94 -25.22 10.01
C GLU A 76 2.06 -24.03 9.61
N CYS A 77 2.56 -23.17 8.73
CA CYS A 77 1.74 -22.13 8.11
C CYS A 77 0.58 -22.78 7.32
N VAL A 78 -0.65 -22.53 7.76
CA VAL A 78 -1.93 -23.02 7.21
C VAL A 78 -2.42 -22.13 6.09
N GLY A 79 -2.25 -20.81 6.25
CA GLY A 79 -2.67 -19.82 5.30
C GLY A 79 -2.10 -18.45 5.63
N ALA A 80 -2.14 -17.57 4.64
CA ALA A 80 -1.62 -16.22 4.74
C ALA A 80 -2.46 -15.27 3.88
N GLU A 81 -2.44 -14.00 4.23
CA GLU A 81 -2.96 -12.90 3.42
C GLU A 81 -2.05 -11.68 3.60
N ILE A 82 -1.82 -10.94 2.51
CA ILE A 82 -0.97 -9.76 2.52
C ILE A 82 -1.82 -8.54 2.86
N ARG A 83 -1.31 -7.75 3.79
CA ARG A 83 -1.81 -6.43 4.13
C ARG A 83 -1.05 -5.40 3.28
N TYR A 84 -1.81 -4.64 2.51
CA TYR A 84 -1.34 -3.48 1.78
C TYR A 84 -1.77 -2.20 2.51
N GLU A 85 -1.28 -1.06 2.04
CA GLU A 85 -1.66 0.25 2.54
C GLU A 85 -3.14 0.55 2.30
N PHE A 86 -3.65 1.58 2.99
CA PHE A 86 -5.01 2.11 2.84
C PHE A 86 -6.13 1.06 2.96
N GLY A 87 -5.92 0.01 3.76
CA GLY A 87 -6.94 -1.00 4.01
C GLY A 87 -7.03 -2.12 2.97
N ALA A 88 -6.11 -2.16 2.00
CA ALA A 88 -6.14 -3.16 0.94
C ALA A 88 -5.61 -4.53 1.39
N LEU A 89 -6.26 -5.59 0.89
CA LEU A 89 -5.96 -7.00 1.13
C LEU A 89 -5.78 -7.71 -0.20
N GLY A 90 -4.83 -8.63 -0.23
CA GLY A 90 -4.62 -9.48 -1.39
C GLY A 90 -3.77 -10.70 -1.10
N MET A 91 -3.56 -11.50 -2.14
CA MET A 91 -2.73 -12.70 -2.08
C MET A 91 -3.18 -13.71 -1.00
N LEU A 92 -4.48 -13.76 -0.68
CA LEU A 92 -5.04 -14.75 0.24
C LEU A 92 -4.76 -16.17 -0.27
N PHE A 93 -4.10 -16.94 0.57
CA PHE A 93 -3.78 -18.33 0.32
C PHE A 93 -4.10 -19.20 1.53
N VAL A 94 -4.71 -20.35 1.27
CA VAL A 94 -4.89 -21.42 2.26
C VAL A 94 -4.42 -22.72 1.63
N LYS A 95 -3.53 -23.43 2.31
CA LYS A 95 -3.03 -24.74 1.89
C LYS A 95 -4.19 -25.71 1.66
N GLU A 96 -4.10 -26.48 0.58
CA GLU A 96 -5.20 -27.31 0.09
C GLU A 96 -5.81 -28.23 1.17
N LYS A 97 -4.96 -28.93 1.95
CA LYS A 97 -5.38 -29.83 3.02
C LYS A 97 -6.18 -29.16 4.15
N PHE A 98 -6.14 -27.84 4.25
CA PHE A 98 -6.84 -27.06 5.27
C PHE A 98 -8.04 -26.28 4.71
N ARG A 99 -8.30 -26.33 3.39
CA ARG A 99 -9.45 -25.64 2.76
C ARG A 99 -10.78 -26.21 3.25
N GLY A 100 -11.84 -25.41 3.14
CA GLY A 100 -13.19 -25.76 3.59
C GLY A 100 -13.44 -25.61 5.10
N ASN A 101 -12.40 -25.32 5.90
CA ASN A 101 -12.51 -25.16 7.35
C ASN A 101 -12.71 -23.71 7.82
N GLY A 102 -12.95 -22.78 6.89
CA GLY A 102 -13.19 -21.37 7.20
C GLY A 102 -11.94 -20.53 7.49
N PHE A 103 -10.72 -21.06 7.31
CA PHE A 103 -9.49 -20.30 7.58
C PHE A 103 -9.33 -19.04 6.73
N GLY A 104 -9.72 -19.05 5.45
CA GLY A 104 -9.70 -17.83 4.63
C GLY A 104 -10.57 -16.73 5.22
N LYS A 105 -11.81 -17.07 5.61
CA LYS A 105 -12.72 -16.15 6.30
C LYS A 105 -12.13 -15.62 7.61
N LEU A 106 -11.49 -16.48 8.40
CA LEU A 106 -10.86 -16.07 9.66
C LEU A 106 -9.75 -15.05 9.40
N ILE A 107 -8.81 -15.36 8.49
CA ILE A 107 -7.69 -14.49 8.13
C ILE A 107 -8.19 -13.13 7.67
N SER A 108 -9.06 -13.08 6.66
CA SER A 108 -9.55 -11.81 6.10
C SER A 108 -10.34 -11.00 7.11
N THR A 109 -11.14 -11.64 7.97
CA THR A 109 -11.91 -10.91 9.00
C THR A 109 -11.01 -10.30 10.08
N VAL A 110 -9.97 -11.01 10.51
CA VAL A 110 -9.01 -10.50 11.50
C VAL A 110 -8.25 -9.30 10.92
N LEU A 111 -7.81 -9.39 9.67
CA LEU A 111 -7.16 -8.27 8.99
C LEU A 111 -8.09 -7.07 8.82
N SER A 112 -9.34 -7.29 8.39
CA SER A 112 -10.33 -6.21 8.31
C SER A 112 -10.55 -5.52 9.65
N GLN A 113 -10.61 -6.29 10.75
CA GLN A 113 -10.73 -5.72 12.10
C GLN A 113 -9.48 -4.93 12.51
N SER A 114 -8.29 -5.27 12.01
CA SER A 114 -7.10 -4.43 12.19
C SER A 114 -7.27 -3.10 11.48
N PHE A 115 -7.61 -3.12 10.19
CA PHE A 115 -7.82 -1.89 9.43
C PHE A 115 -8.88 -0.97 10.03
N PHE A 116 -10.02 -1.53 10.47
CA PHE A 116 -11.04 -0.71 11.13
C PHE A 116 -10.56 -0.06 12.43
N ARG A 117 -9.65 -0.69 13.17
CA ARG A 117 -9.04 -0.09 14.37
C ARG A 117 -8.05 1.01 14.04
N GLU A 118 -7.47 0.97 12.85
CA GLU A 118 -6.55 1.96 12.31
C GLU A 118 -7.26 3.07 11.51
N GLY A 119 -8.60 3.12 11.52
CA GLY A 119 -9.38 4.12 10.79
C GLY A 119 -9.62 3.82 9.31
N TYR A 120 -9.14 2.68 8.80
CA TYR A 120 -9.30 2.29 7.39
C TYR A 120 -10.50 1.37 7.15
N SER A 121 -11.09 1.51 5.96
CA SER A 121 -12.01 0.50 5.42
C SER A 121 -11.23 -0.65 4.80
N SER A 122 -11.69 -1.89 4.99
CA SER A 122 -11.05 -3.05 4.38
C SER A 122 -11.49 -3.26 2.92
N ILE A 123 -10.54 -3.34 2.01
CA ILE A 123 -10.75 -3.48 0.56
C ILE A 123 -10.05 -4.76 0.09
N GLY A 124 -10.71 -5.55 -0.76
CA GLY A 124 -10.12 -6.74 -1.36
C GLY A 124 -10.39 -6.78 -2.85
N TRP A 125 -9.35 -6.99 -3.65
CA TRP A 125 -9.49 -7.13 -5.10
C TRP A 125 -9.61 -8.62 -5.46
N VAL A 126 -10.74 -8.97 -6.07
CA VAL A 126 -11.07 -10.35 -6.40
C VAL A 126 -11.33 -10.46 -7.90
N ILE A 127 -10.64 -11.40 -8.55
CA ILE A 127 -10.93 -11.76 -9.95
C ILE A 127 -12.39 -12.24 -10.01
N GLU A 128 -13.20 -11.64 -10.89
CA GLU A 128 -14.64 -11.90 -10.96
C GLU A 128 -14.99 -13.39 -11.12
N SER A 129 -14.19 -14.13 -11.90
CA SER A 129 -14.37 -15.57 -12.11
C SER A 129 -13.99 -16.43 -10.89
N ASN A 130 -13.37 -15.87 -9.86
CA ASN A 130 -13.07 -16.55 -8.61
C ASN A 130 -14.30 -16.54 -7.66
N GLU A 131 -15.33 -17.29 -8.05
CA GLU A 131 -16.59 -17.40 -7.31
C GLU A 131 -16.39 -17.79 -5.83
N SER A 132 -15.36 -18.59 -5.54
CA SER A 132 -15.05 -19.01 -4.19
C SER A 132 -14.64 -17.83 -3.32
N SER A 133 -13.72 -16.97 -3.80
CA SER A 133 -13.33 -15.75 -3.09
C SER A 133 -14.49 -14.76 -2.99
N VAL A 134 -15.27 -14.56 -4.07
CA VAL A 134 -16.44 -13.66 -4.04
C VAL A 134 -17.44 -14.09 -2.97
N ARG A 135 -17.82 -15.37 -2.96
CA ARG A 135 -18.75 -15.93 -1.96
C ARG A 135 -18.20 -15.81 -0.54
N MET A 136 -16.90 -16.06 -0.36
CA MET A 136 -16.26 -16.00 0.94
C MET A 136 -16.24 -14.56 1.48
N HIS A 137 -15.77 -13.57 0.71
CA HIS A 137 -15.75 -12.16 1.14
C HIS A 137 -17.16 -11.61 1.39
N THR A 138 -18.12 -11.90 0.51
CA THR A 138 -19.51 -11.47 0.71
C THR A 138 -20.12 -12.06 2.00
N SER A 139 -19.77 -13.30 2.36
CA SER A 139 -20.16 -13.91 3.63
C SER A 139 -19.48 -13.29 4.87
N CYS A 140 -18.43 -12.49 4.67
CA CYS A 140 -17.73 -11.73 5.71
C CYS A 140 -18.27 -10.29 5.82
N GLY A 141 -19.25 -9.90 4.98
CA GLY A 141 -19.87 -8.58 5.02
C GLY A 141 -19.41 -7.62 3.91
N TYR A 142 -18.39 -7.99 3.13
CA TYR A 142 -17.92 -7.20 2.00
C TYR A 142 -19.04 -7.01 0.97
N LYS A 143 -19.03 -5.85 0.32
CA LYS A 143 -19.94 -5.51 -0.78
C LYS A 143 -19.12 -5.21 -2.02
N ILE A 144 -19.56 -5.75 -3.16
CA ILE A 144 -19.00 -5.36 -4.46
C ILE A 144 -19.39 -3.91 -4.68
N LYS A 145 -18.40 -3.02 -4.69
CA LYS A 145 -18.58 -1.58 -4.90
C LYS A 145 -18.36 -1.19 -6.35
N ASP A 146 -17.32 -1.73 -6.96
CA ASP A 146 -16.93 -1.41 -8.33
C ASP A 146 -16.34 -2.63 -9.05
N LYS A 147 -16.17 -2.53 -10.37
CA LYS A 147 -15.47 -3.47 -11.24
C LYS A 147 -14.51 -2.69 -12.12
N PHE A 148 -13.29 -3.18 -12.23
CA PHE A 148 -12.26 -2.53 -13.01
C PHE A 148 -11.42 -3.57 -13.74
N ASP A 149 -10.92 -3.18 -14.90
CA ASP A 149 -10.04 -3.99 -15.72
C ASP A 149 -8.59 -3.69 -15.35
N PHE A 150 -7.82 -4.73 -15.06
CA PHE A 150 -6.37 -4.61 -14.92
C PHE A 150 -5.71 -4.75 -16.28
N ILE A 151 -5.10 -3.67 -16.77
CA ILE A 151 -4.26 -3.70 -17.96
C ILE A 151 -2.82 -3.85 -17.49
N ILE A 152 -2.26 -5.05 -17.64
CA ILE A 152 -0.88 -5.34 -17.29
C ILE A 152 -0.03 -5.16 -18.54
N HIS A 153 0.95 -4.26 -18.50
CA HIS A 153 1.95 -4.16 -19.55
C HIS A 153 2.93 -5.31 -19.39
N TYR A 154 2.71 -6.36 -20.17
CA TYR A 154 3.71 -7.41 -20.35
C TYR A 154 4.77 -6.88 -21.30
N MET A 155 5.89 -6.47 -20.74
CA MET A 155 7.11 -6.45 -21.52
C MET A 155 7.52 -7.91 -21.73
N GLU A 156 8.14 -8.20 -22.87
CA GLU A 156 8.62 -9.56 -23.16
C GLU A 156 9.74 -9.92 -22.17
N THR A 157 10.70 -10.76 -22.55
CA THR A 157 11.87 -10.97 -21.66
C THR A 157 12.59 -9.64 -21.38
N GLN A 158 13.22 -9.52 -20.20
CA GLN A 158 14.03 -8.35 -19.86
C GLN A 158 15.11 -8.07 -20.93
N GLU A 159 15.61 -9.13 -21.56
CA GLU A 159 16.53 -9.08 -22.70
C GLU A 159 15.89 -8.40 -23.92
N GLU A 160 14.68 -8.79 -24.31
CA GLU A 160 13.94 -8.17 -25.42
C GLU A 160 13.63 -6.70 -25.14
N TYR A 161 13.28 -6.36 -23.90
CA TYR A 161 13.11 -4.97 -23.48
C TYR A 161 14.39 -4.16 -23.69
N PHE A 162 15.51 -4.61 -23.10
CA PHE A 162 16.79 -3.90 -23.23
C PHE A 162 17.24 -3.78 -24.69
N LYS A 163 17.08 -4.84 -25.48
CA LYS A 163 17.36 -4.84 -26.91
C LYS A 163 16.49 -3.84 -27.69
N ARG A 164 15.20 -3.75 -27.37
CA ARG A 164 14.25 -2.87 -28.07
C ARG A 164 14.54 -1.39 -27.82
N PHE A 165 14.95 -1.05 -26.61
CA PHE A 165 15.18 0.34 -26.20
C PHE A 165 16.66 0.75 -26.19
N GLY A 166 17.58 -0.15 -26.56
CA GLY A 166 19.01 0.15 -26.63
C GLY A 166 19.68 0.31 -25.27
N TYR A 167 19.09 -0.22 -24.20
CA TYR A 167 19.71 -0.25 -22.89
C TYR A 167 20.79 -1.33 -22.85
N SER A 168 21.95 -1.01 -22.30
CA SER A 168 22.96 -2.02 -21.96
C SER A 168 22.52 -2.76 -20.70
N GLN A 169 22.49 -4.09 -20.77
CA GLN A 169 22.27 -4.93 -19.59
C GLN A 169 23.43 -4.71 -18.61
N HIS A 170 23.23 -3.91 -17.57
CA HIS A 170 24.15 -3.89 -16.45
C HIS A 170 23.96 -5.20 -15.68
N SER A 171 24.96 -6.07 -15.69
CA SER A 171 25.04 -7.14 -14.72
C SER A 171 25.16 -6.50 -13.35
N PHE A 172 24.17 -6.75 -12.48
CA PHE A 172 24.40 -6.65 -11.05
C PHE A 172 25.26 -7.85 -10.70
N ASP A 173 26.57 -7.70 -10.83
CA ASP A 173 27.52 -8.66 -10.27
C ASP A 173 27.45 -8.48 -8.74
N GLU A 174 26.95 -9.51 -8.05
CA GLU A 174 26.90 -9.61 -6.57
C GLU A 174 28.29 -9.62 -5.91
#